data_AF-A0A2H3E8E8-F1
#
_entry.id   AF-A0A2H3E8E8-F1
#
_cell.length_a   1.000
_cell.length_b   1.000
_cell.length_c   1.000
_cell.angle_alpha   90.00
_cell.angle_beta   90.00
_cell.angle_gamma   90.00
#
_symmetry.space_group_name_H-M   'P 1'
#
loop_
_entity.id
_entity.type
_entity.pdbx_description
1 polymer ?
#
loop_
_entity_poly.entity_id
_entity_poly.type
_entity_poly.pdbx_seq_one_letter_code
_entity_poly.pdbx_strand_id
1 'polypeptide(L)'
;MADRGNQISVAVPSPCVDMSVLTTTGDTDEGGCVQLTTDAWHTRWKRMCTGAGDPSSESWRAAPAFEPADLLPSSLPPSCTVFLSPWLQLDAHDAGVRHDTDVTLRQELAHCTCLNLTSAILPVPHLAHTPSYAHATYAGLPSSPLLRLAVRLPIYFPSSSFRAPWETWDSIRTLCEYHPRLSLALDLTPPLPTLLPPITEAYAAEPISHVMISAHSTPRGIPSS
;
A
#
# COMPACT_ATOMS: atom_id res chain seq x y z
N MET A 1 -5.80 37.02 38.59
CA MET A 1 -4.49 36.81 37.94
C MET A 1 -4.22 35.33 38.03
N ALA A 2 -4.53 34.58 36.96
CA ALA A 2 -3.54 34.00 36.04
C ALA A 2 -2.58 33.08 36.82
N ASP A 3 -2.66 31.76 36.67
CA ASP A 3 -1.90 31.12 35.60
C ASP A 3 -2.55 29.83 35.04
N ARG A 4 -2.54 29.72 33.72
CA ARG A 4 -3.07 28.57 32.94
C ARG A 4 -1.93 27.56 32.79
N GLY A 5 -2.04 26.41 33.46
CA GLY A 5 -1.21 25.25 33.18
C GLY A 5 -1.50 24.70 31.79
N ASN A 6 -0.61 24.99 30.84
CA ASN A 6 -0.61 24.54 29.46
C ASN A 6 -0.36 23.01 29.40
N GLN A 7 -1.44 22.22 29.30
CA GLN A 7 -1.36 20.79 29.06
C GLN A 7 -1.17 20.56 27.55
N ILE A 8 0.06 20.26 27.15
CA ILE A 8 0.38 19.88 25.78
C ILE A 8 -0.13 18.46 25.58
N SER A 9 -1.35 18.31 25.07
CA SER A 9 -1.86 17.02 24.58
C SER A 9 -1.04 16.60 23.36
N VAL A 10 -0.18 15.60 23.53
CA VAL A 10 0.38 14.83 22.42
C VAL A 10 -0.79 14.07 21.80
N ALA A 11 -1.31 14.59 20.70
CA ALA A 11 -2.28 13.87 19.87
C ALA A 11 -1.56 12.65 19.28
N VAL A 12 -1.79 11.49 19.88
CA VAL A 12 -1.52 10.19 19.26
C VAL A 12 -2.37 10.15 17.99
N PRO A 13 -1.79 10.08 16.77
CA PRO A 13 -2.61 9.82 15.60
C PRO A 13 -3.22 8.43 15.77
N SER A 14 -4.56 8.40 15.75
CA SER A 14 -5.38 7.21 15.92
C SER A 14 -4.82 6.03 15.12
N PRO A 15 -4.69 4.84 15.73
CA PRO A 15 -4.28 3.67 14.99
C PRO A 15 -5.36 3.35 13.97
N CYS A 16 -4.92 3.18 12.73
CA CYS A 16 -5.46 2.22 11.78
C CYS A 16 -6.99 2.24 11.64
N VAL A 17 -7.47 2.88 10.57
CA VAL A 17 -8.71 2.44 9.94
C VAL A 17 -8.63 0.92 9.82
N ASP A 18 -9.55 0.25 10.48
CA ASP A 18 -9.68 -1.20 10.54
C ASP A 18 -9.98 -1.69 9.12
N MET A 19 -8.93 -1.87 8.31
CA MET A 19 -8.99 -2.72 7.13
C MET A 19 -9.07 -4.13 7.67
N SER A 20 -10.31 -4.55 7.94
CA SER A 20 -10.68 -5.94 7.87
C SER A 20 -10.09 -6.48 6.58
N VAL A 21 -9.07 -7.31 6.73
CA VAL A 21 -8.48 -8.11 5.68
C VAL A 21 -9.66 -8.75 4.95
N LEU A 22 -9.89 -8.39 3.69
CA LEU A 22 -10.80 -9.12 2.82
C LEU A 22 -10.15 -10.47 2.49
N THR A 23 -9.91 -11.31 3.50
CA THR A 23 -9.75 -12.74 3.29
C THR A 23 -11.14 -13.24 2.93
N THR A 24 -11.47 -13.18 1.65
CA THR A 24 -12.50 -14.05 1.10
C THR A 24 -11.93 -15.47 1.16
N THR A 25 -11.92 -16.09 2.34
CA THR A 25 -11.99 -17.56 2.44
C THR A 25 -13.43 -17.95 2.09
N GLY A 26 -13.79 -17.71 0.83
CA GLY A 26 -14.92 -18.33 0.17
C GLY A 26 -14.31 -19.34 -0.78
N ASP A 27 -14.68 -20.61 -0.62
CA ASP A 27 -14.43 -21.66 -1.60
C ASP A 27 -15.09 -21.29 -2.93
N THR A 28 -14.44 -20.44 -3.73
CA THR A 28 -14.70 -20.30 -5.16
C THR A 28 -13.43 -19.78 -5.81
N ASP A 29 -13.15 -20.30 -7.00
CA ASP A 29 -12.03 -20.05 -7.90
C ASP A 29 -12.00 -18.59 -8.43
N GLU A 30 -12.48 -17.62 -7.65
CA GLU A 30 -12.72 -16.24 -8.05
C GLU A 30 -11.86 -15.25 -7.24
N GLY A 31 -10.75 -14.84 -7.83
CA GLY A 31 -10.23 -13.45 -7.77
C GLY A 31 -10.12 -12.76 -6.40
N GLY A 32 -9.91 -13.48 -5.31
CA GLY A 32 -9.74 -12.89 -3.97
C GLY A 32 -8.52 -11.99 -3.89
N CYS A 33 -8.59 -10.93 -3.07
CA CYS A 33 -7.45 -10.09 -2.74
C CYS A 33 -6.86 -10.51 -1.38
N VAL A 34 -5.58 -10.85 -1.31
CA VAL A 34 -4.96 -11.38 -0.09
C VAL A 34 -3.71 -10.58 0.27
N GLN A 35 -3.46 -10.34 1.56
CA GLN A 35 -2.19 -9.74 1.99
C GLN A 35 -1.05 -10.74 1.82
N LEU A 36 0.09 -10.34 1.25
CA LEU A 36 1.19 -11.27 0.99
C LEU A 36 1.85 -11.80 2.28
N THR A 37 1.98 -10.93 3.28
CA THR A 37 2.81 -11.14 4.47
C THR A 37 1.99 -11.10 5.76
N THR A 38 2.50 -11.73 6.81
CA THR A 38 1.89 -11.71 8.15
C THR A 38 2.38 -10.52 8.99
N ASP A 39 1.73 -10.27 10.13
CA ASP A 39 2.22 -9.30 11.12
C ASP A 39 3.57 -9.69 11.75
N ALA A 40 3.94 -10.98 11.69
CA ALA A 40 5.24 -11.45 12.15
C ALA A 40 6.38 -10.84 11.32
N TRP A 41 6.16 -10.68 10.01
CA TRP A 41 7.10 -10.04 9.11
C TRP A 41 7.40 -8.60 9.54
N HIS A 42 6.36 -7.81 9.77
CA HIS A 42 6.48 -6.43 10.23
C HIS A 42 7.24 -6.33 11.57
N THR A 43 6.93 -7.24 12.49
CA THR A 43 7.56 -7.27 13.81
C THR A 43 9.06 -7.60 13.71
N ARG A 44 9.41 -8.54 12.84
CA ARG A 44 10.80 -8.93 12.55
C ARG A 44 11.55 -7.79 11.88
N TRP A 45 10.99 -7.19 10.83
CA TRP A 45 11.58 -6.05 10.14
C TRP A 45 11.86 -4.88 11.09
N LYS A 46 10.90 -4.51 11.95
CA LYS A 46 11.10 -3.46 12.96
C LYS A 46 12.28 -3.78 13.88
N ARG A 47 12.37 -5.01 14.36
CA ARG A 47 13.47 -5.44 15.23
C ARG A 47 14.84 -5.29 14.55
N MET A 48 14.94 -5.67 13.29
CA MET A 48 16.19 -5.60 12.52
C MET A 48 16.55 -4.17 12.13
N CYS A 49 15.61 -3.42 11.55
CA CYS A 49 15.90 -2.17 10.85
C CYS A 49 15.71 -0.92 11.71
N THR A 50 14.82 -0.98 12.71
CA THR A 50 14.56 0.16 13.63
C THR A 50 15.10 -0.09 15.04
N GLY A 51 15.54 -1.32 15.33
CA GLY A 51 16.25 -1.67 16.55
C GLY A 51 17.66 -1.08 16.58
N ALA A 52 18.22 -0.96 17.78
CA ALA A 52 19.57 -0.43 17.96
C ALA A 52 20.63 -1.41 17.37
N GLY A 53 21.05 -1.16 16.13
CA GLY A 53 22.30 -1.66 15.54
C GLY A 53 22.51 -3.17 15.59
N ASP A 54 21.46 -3.97 15.37
CA ASP A 54 21.59 -5.43 15.32
C ASP A 54 22.42 -5.83 14.08
N PRO A 55 23.51 -6.60 14.23
CA PRO A 55 24.28 -7.13 13.09
C PRO A 55 23.43 -7.96 12.12
N SER A 56 22.28 -8.50 12.55
CA SER A 56 21.35 -9.19 11.67
C SER A 56 20.84 -8.29 10.52
N SER A 57 20.75 -6.99 10.75
CA SER A 57 20.25 -6.02 9.76
C SER A 57 21.15 -5.91 8.53
N GLU A 58 22.46 -5.84 8.71
CA GLU A 58 23.42 -5.80 7.60
C GLU A 58 23.42 -7.09 6.79
N SER A 59 23.32 -8.24 7.49
CA SER A 59 23.24 -9.54 6.82
C SER A 59 21.97 -9.69 5.98
N TRP A 60 20.83 -9.20 6.48
CA TRP A 60 19.57 -9.19 5.74
C TRP A 60 19.60 -8.21 4.56
N ARG A 61 20.18 -7.01 4.72
CA ARG A 61 20.36 -6.07 3.60
C ARG A 61 21.22 -6.66 2.47
N ALA A 62 22.24 -7.45 2.82
CA ALA A 62 23.11 -8.11 1.85
C ALA A 62 22.40 -9.27 1.13
N ALA A 63 21.52 -10.00 1.83
CA ALA A 63 20.79 -11.14 1.30
C ALA A 63 19.37 -11.20 1.90
N PRO A 64 18.40 -10.44 1.33
CA PRO A 64 17.06 -10.37 1.88
C PRO A 64 16.32 -11.70 1.70
N ALA A 65 15.79 -12.24 2.80
CA ALA A 65 15.11 -13.53 2.83
C ALA A 65 13.95 -13.54 3.83
N PHE A 66 12.89 -14.27 3.46
CA PHE A 66 11.72 -14.53 4.30
C PHE A 66 11.96 -15.74 5.21
N GLU A 67 11.45 -15.65 6.43
CA GLU A 67 11.27 -16.80 7.31
C GLU A 67 9.89 -17.42 7.10
N PRO A 68 9.68 -18.72 7.40
CA PRO A 68 8.38 -19.38 7.21
C PRO A 68 7.23 -18.71 7.97
N ALA A 69 7.50 -18.00 9.07
CA ALA A 69 6.50 -17.27 9.84
C ALA A 69 6.12 -15.91 9.22
N ASP A 70 6.95 -15.37 8.33
CA ASP A 70 6.76 -14.04 7.71
C ASP A 70 5.66 -14.06 6.62
N LEU A 71 5.38 -15.23 6.06
CA LEU A 71 4.52 -15.42 4.90
C LEU A 71 3.23 -16.15 5.27
N LEU A 72 2.14 -15.86 4.56
CA LEU A 72 0.91 -16.62 4.73
C LEU A 72 1.08 -18.06 4.23
N PRO A 73 0.56 -19.07 4.97
CA PRO A 73 0.63 -20.45 4.57
C PRO A 73 -0.45 -20.77 3.52
N SER A 74 -0.20 -20.47 2.25
CA SER A 74 -1.05 -20.97 1.16
C SER A 74 -0.41 -20.79 -0.22
N SER A 75 -0.51 -21.82 -1.06
CA SER A 75 -0.29 -21.71 -2.50
C SER A 75 -1.38 -20.79 -3.10
N LEU A 76 -1.04 -19.53 -3.31
CA LEU A 76 -1.95 -18.57 -3.95
C LEU A 76 -2.10 -18.90 -5.45
N PRO A 77 -3.32 -18.85 -6.02
CA PRO A 77 -3.48 -19.00 -7.45
C PRO A 77 -2.86 -17.81 -8.20
N PRO A 78 -2.35 -17.99 -9.43
CA PRO A 78 -1.69 -16.92 -10.19
C PRO A 78 -2.64 -15.77 -10.60
N SER A 79 -3.96 -16.02 -10.55
CA SER A 79 -5.03 -15.04 -10.78
C SER A 79 -5.32 -14.17 -9.55
N CYS A 80 -4.78 -14.50 -8.37
CA CYS A 80 -4.95 -13.72 -7.16
C CYS A 80 -4.25 -12.37 -7.27
N THR A 81 -4.90 -11.32 -6.76
CA THR A 81 -4.27 -10.02 -6.58
C THR A 81 -3.80 -9.91 -5.14
N VAL A 82 -2.51 -9.60 -4.94
CA VAL A 82 -1.96 -9.51 -3.58
C VAL A 82 -1.77 -8.06 -3.14
N PHE A 83 -2.03 -7.80 -1.86
CA PHE A 83 -1.61 -6.56 -1.21
C PHE A 83 -0.20 -6.74 -0.66
N LEU A 84 0.68 -5.82 -1.03
CA LEU A 84 1.99 -5.69 -0.39
C LEU A 84 1.82 -5.15 1.02
N SER A 85 2.88 -5.29 1.83
CA SER A 85 2.85 -4.89 3.23
C SER A 85 2.30 -3.46 3.42
N PRO A 86 1.23 -3.27 4.21
CA PRO A 86 0.60 -1.95 4.36
C PRO A 86 1.48 -0.95 5.11
N TRP A 87 2.51 -1.42 5.79
CA TRP A 87 3.41 -0.63 6.63
C TRP A 87 4.67 -0.16 5.88
N LEU A 88 4.81 -0.42 4.58
CA LEU A 88 5.97 0.03 3.81
C LEU A 88 5.98 1.56 3.69
N GLN A 89 6.99 2.20 4.28
CA GLN A 89 7.19 3.65 4.26
C GLN A 89 8.27 4.06 3.26
N LEU A 90 7.98 3.94 1.96
CA LEU A 90 8.93 4.30 0.89
C LEU A 90 9.25 5.81 0.86
N ASP A 91 8.37 6.61 1.44
CA ASP A 91 8.48 8.06 1.56
C ASP A 91 8.84 8.53 2.98
N ALA A 92 9.39 7.64 3.82
CA ALA A 92 9.87 7.99 5.16
C ALA A 92 10.89 9.15 5.11
N HIS A 93 10.91 10.00 6.14
CA HIS A 93 11.88 11.09 6.24
C HIS A 93 13.31 10.59 6.45
N ASP A 94 13.46 9.51 7.24
CA ASP A 94 14.74 8.88 7.50
C ASP A 94 15.25 8.09 6.29
N ALA A 95 16.50 8.34 5.91
CA ALA A 95 17.11 7.70 4.73
C ALA A 95 17.36 6.20 4.93
N GLY A 96 17.66 5.77 6.17
CA GLY A 96 17.85 4.36 6.51
C GLY A 96 16.54 3.60 6.37
N VAL A 97 15.46 4.12 6.95
CA VAL A 97 14.12 3.53 6.81
C VAL A 97 13.66 3.45 5.36
N ARG A 98 13.91 4.50 4.54
CA ARG A 98 13.59 4.44 3.10
C ARG A 98 14.35 3.33 2.39
N HIS A 99 15.65 3.22 2.65
CA HIS A 99 16.49 2.19 2.04
C HIS A 99 16.04 0.79 2.46
N ASP A 100 15.76 0.59 3.75
CA ASP A 100 15.32 -0.70 4.29
C ASP A 100 13.93 -1.08 3.77
N THR A 101 13.03 -0.10 3.61
CA THR A 101 11.72 -0.34 3.01
C THR A 101 11.83 -0.67 1.52
N ASP A 102 12.72 -0.02 0.78
CA ASP A 102 12.98 -0.31 -0.63
C ASP A 102 13.56 -1.73 -0.81
N VAL A 103 14.46 -2.16 0.07
CA VAL A 103 14.95 -3.56 0.10
C VAL A 103 13.80 -4.54 0.39
N THR A 104 12.96 -4.24 1.39
CA THR A 104 11.77 -5.05 1.69
C THR A 104 10.82 -5.13 0.50
N LEU A 105 10.54 -4.01 -0.16
CA LEU A 105 9.64 -3.97 -1.32
C LEU A 105 10.15 -4.91 -2.41
N ARG A 106 11.45 -4.85 -2.75
CA ARG A 106 12.04 -5.74 -3.76
C ARG A 106 11.95 -7.20 -3.33
N GLN A 107 12.14 -7.49 -2.05
CA GLN A 107 11.98 -8.85 -1.51
C GLN A 107 10.54 -9.36 -1.69
N GLU A 108 9.53 -8.55 -1.39
CA GLU A 108 8.13 -8.90 -1.60
C GLU A 108 7.81 -9.09 -3.09
N LEU A 109 8.28 -8.21 -3.96
CA LEU A 109 8.08 -8.33 -5.42
C LEU A 109 8.76 -9.58 -6.00
N ALA A 110 9.96 -9.92 -5.53
CA ALA A 110 10.66 -11.15 -5.91
C ALA A 110 9.87 -12.38 -5.45
N HIS A 111 9.27 -12.35 -4.26
CA HIS A 111 8.44 -13.44 -3.78
C HIS A 111 7.14 -13.58 -4.57
N CYS A 112 6.46 -12.48 -4.90
CA CYS A 112 5.31 -12.48 -5.81
C CYS A 112 5.66 -13.11 -7.17
N THR A 113 6.84 -12.79 -7.68
CA THR A 113 7.34 -13.36 -8.94
C THR A 113 7.64 -14.85 -8.81
N CYS A 114 8.19 -15.30 -7.68
CA CYS A 114 8.43 -16.72 -7.38
C CYS A 114 7.11 -17.53 -7.32
N LEU A 115 6.06 -16.92 -6.76
CA LEU A 115 4.69 -17.47 -6.76
C LEU A 115 3.97 -17.31 -8.11
N ASN A 116 4.64 -16.74 -9.11
CA ASN A 116 4.14 -16.54 -10.46
C ASN A 116 2.84 -15.69 -10.50
N LEU A 117 2.71 -14.74 -9.57
CA LEU A 117 1.60 -13.81 -9.48
C LEU A 117 1.67 -12.76 -10.59
N THR A 118 0.49 -12.32 -11.04
CA THR A 118 0.37 -11.37 -12.16
C THR A 118 -0.04 -9.95 -11.74
N SER A 119 -0.49 -9.76 -10.50
CA SER A 119 -1.03 -8.51 -9.98
C SER A 119 -0.64 -8.30 -8.52
N ALA A 120 -0.03 -7.16 -8.20
CA ALA A 120 0.26 -6.73 -6.83
C ALA A 120 -0.15 -5.27 -6.62
N ILE A 121 -0.69 -4.98 -5.44
CA ILE A 121 -1.15 -3.65 -5.03
C ILE A 121 -0.19 -3.10 -3.98
N LEU A 122 0.38 -1.93 -4.29
CA LEU A 122 1.23 -1.16 -3.38
C LEU A 122 0.40 -0.40 -2.33
N PRO A 123 0.97 -0.15 -1.15
CA PRO A 123 0.30 0.63 -0.11
C PRO A 123 0.16 2.10 -0.49
N VAL A 124 -0.73 2.79 0.23
CA VAL A 124 -1.00 4.22 0.03
C VAL A 124 0.23 5.04 0.40
N PRO A 125 0.73 5.95 -0.47
CA PRO A 125 1.82 6.85 -0.13
C PRO A 125 1.42 7.87 0.96
N HIS A 126 2.34 8.26 1.83
CA HIS A 126 2.11 9.23 2.92
C HIS A 126 2.27 10.70 2.48
N LEU A 127 2.32 10.99 1.18
CA LEU A 127 2.41 12.33 0.57
C LEU A 127 3.62 13.19 1.00
N ALA A 128 4.53 12.66 1.83
CA ALA A 128 5.64 13.42 2.38
C ALA A 128 6.80 13.53 1.39
N HIS A 129 7.10 12.44 0.67
CA HIS A 129 8.20 12.38 -0.29
C HIS A 129 7.89 11.44 -1.47
N THR A 130 6.94 11.87 -2.30
CA THR A 130 6.50 11.19 -3.53
C THR A 130 7.63 10.73 -4.45
N PRO A 131 8.74 11.48 -4.63
CA PRO A 131 9.82 11.04 -5.53
C PRO A 131 10.52 9.75 -5.10
N SER A 132 10.73 9.53 -3.79
CA SER A 132 11.33 8.28 -3.31
C SER A 132 10.41 7.10 -3.51
N TYR A 133 9.12 7.29 -3.27
CA TYR A 133 8.10 6.27 -3.51
C TYR A 133 8.09 5.85 -4.99
N ALA A 134 8.09 6.84 -5.90
CA ALA A 134 8.13 6.59 -7.34
C ALA A 134 9.42 5.89 -7.76
N HIS A 135 10.57 6.34 -7.25
CA HIS A 135 11.86 5.72 -7.56
C HIS A 135 11.93 4.25 -7.11
N ALA A 136 11.50 3.95 -5.87
CA ALA A 136 11.48 2.58 -5.36
C ALA A 136 10.52 1.69 -6.19
N THR A 137 9.35 2.22 -6.56
CA THR A 137 8.39 1.54 -7.44
C THR A 137 9.01 1.25 -8.81
N TYR A 138 9.63 2.25 -9.42
CA TYR A 138 10.27 2.13 -10.73
C TYR A 138 11.44 1.12 -10.71
N ALA A 139 12.28 1.16 -9.68
CA ALA A 139 13.39 0.23 -9.50
C ALA A 139 12.93 -1.23 -9.33
N GLY A 140 11.72 -1.45 -8.80
CA GLY A 140 11.12 -2.78 -8.65
C GLY A 140 10.55 -3.37 -9.95
N LEU A 141 10.17 -2.54 -10.92
CA LEU A 141 9.51 -2.98 -12.17
C LEU A 141 10.39 -3.89 -13.05
N PRO A 142 11.69 -3.61 -13.27
CA PRO A 142 12.57 -4.50 -14.05
C PRO A 142 12.80 -5.86 -13.39
N SER A 143 12.77 -5.91 -12.06
CA SER A 143 13.02 -7.13 -11.27
C SER A 143 11.90 -8.16 -11.39
N SER A 144 10.71 -7.72 -11.81
CA SER A 144 9.53 -8.58 -11.99
C SER A 144 8.95 -8.30 -13.37
N PRO A 145 9.18 -9.11 -14.42
CA PRO A 145 8.75 -8.77 -15.78
C PRO A 145 7.25 -9.05 -16.06
N LEU A 146 6.60 -9.89 -15.25
CA LEU A 146 5.21 -10.32 -15.47
C LEU A 146 4.19 -9.67 -14.52
N LEU A 147 4.65 -9.12 -13.39
CA LEU A 147 3.82 -8.59 -12.30
C LEU A 147 3.27 -7.18 -12.57
N ARG A 148 1.99 -6.99 -12.80
CA ARG A 148 1.41 -5.63 -12.86
C ARG A 148 1.36 -5.02 -11.46
N LEU A 149 1.83 -3.78 -11.33
CA LEU A 149 1.82 -3.05 -10.07
C LEU A 149 0.73 -2.01 -10.09
N ALA A 150 -0.12 -2.02 -9.08
CA ALA A 150 -1.15 -1.01 -8.90
C ALA A 150 -0.86 -0.17 -7.65
N VAL A 151 -0.76 1.14 -7.79
CA VAL A 151 -0.61 2.04 -6.64
C VAL A 151 -1.99 2.28 -6.02
N ARG A 152 -2.14 1.97 -4.73
CA ARG A 152 -3.39 2.28 -4.02
C ARG A 152 -3.45 3.75 -3.64
N LEU A 153 -4.53 4.43 -4.01
CA LEU A 153 -4.78 5.81 -3.58
C LEU A 153 -6.26 5.99 -3.20
N PRO A 154 -6.54 6.67 -2.08
CA PRO A 154 -7.90 7.12 -1.79
C PRO A 154 -8.30 8.27 -2.72
N ILE A 155 -9.60 8.36 -3.02
CA ILE A 155 -10.16 9.51 -3.76
C ILE A 155 -9.98 10.84 -3.04
N TYR A 156 -9.75 10.80 -1.72
CA TYR A 156 -9.66 11.98 -0.87
C TYR A 156 -8.72 11.71 0.30
N PHE A 157 -7.84 12.67 0.63
CA PHE A 157 -7.16 12.68 1.93
C PHE A 157 -7.79 13.75 2.84
N PRO A 158 -8.10 13.43 4.10
CA PRO A 158 -8.82 14.32 5.02
C PRO A 158 -8.08 15.62 5.33
N SER A 159 -6.78 15.67 5.12
CA SER A 159 -5.91 16.80 5.44
C SER A 159 -5.36 17.55 4.23
N SER A 160 -5.75 17.18 2.99
CA SER A 160 -5.20 17.76 1.77
C SER A 160 -6.25 18.45 0.89
N SER A 161 -5.79 19.12 -0.16
CA SER A 161 -6.66 19.53 -1.26
C SER A 161 -7.33 18.28 -1.88
N PHE A 162 -8.51 18.46 -2.47
CA PHE A 162 -9.23 17.38 -3.15
C PHE A 162 -8.44 16.79 -4.35
N ARG A 163 -7.50 17.57 -4.91
CA ARG A 163 -6.69 17.17 -6.06
C ARG A 163 -5.38 16.49 -5.67
N ALA A 164 -4.95 16.61 -4.41
CA ALA A 164 -3.67 16.05 -3.97
C ALA A 164 -3.48 14.55 -4.26
N PRO A 165 -4.49 13.66 -4.13
CA PRO A 165 -4.32 12.26 -4.53
C PRO A 165 -4.04 12.10 -6.02
N TRP A 166 -4.73 12.85 -6.87
CA TRP A 166 -4.50 12.82 -8.31
C TRP A 166 -3.14 13.41 -8.67
N GLU A 167 -2.74 14.53 -8.06
CA GLU A 167 -1.41 15.14 -8.28
C GLU A 167 -0.27 14.21 -7.84
N THR A 168 -0.50 13.45 -6.77
CA THR A 168 0.45 12.44 -6.28
C THR A 168 0.57 11.29 -7.28
N TRP A 169 -0.56 10.79 -7.79
CA TRP A 169 -0.57 9.78 -8.83
C TRP A 169 0.15 10.26 -10.11
N ASP A 170 -0.20 11.44 -10.60
CA ASP A 170 0.40 12.04 -11.81
C ASP A 170 1.92 12.21 -11.65
N SER A 171 2.36 12.65 -10.46
CA SER A 171 3.79 12.75 -10.12
C SER A 171 4.48 11.38 -10.14
N ILE A 172 3.89 10.35 -9.52
CA ILE A 172 4.45 8.99 -9.52
C ILE A 172 4.52 8.45 -10.95
N ARG A 173 3.44 8.61 -11.72
CA ARG A 173 3.34 8.12 -13.10
C ARG A 173 4.37 8.79 -14.01
N THR A 174 4.57 10.09 -13.86
CA THR A 174 5.58 10.88 -14.59
C THR A 174 6.99 10.40 -14.25
N LEU A 175 7.29 10.20 -12.96
CA LEU A 175 8.61 9.73 -12.50
C LEU A 175 8.89 8.27 -12.89
N CYS A 176 7.84 7.47 -13.07
CA CYS A 176 7.94 6.10 -13.59
C CYS A 176 7.86 6.03 -15.12
N GLU A 177 8.05 7.16 -15.83
CA GLU A 177 8.05 7.25 -17.30
C GLU A 177 6.80 6.65 -17.97
N TYR A 178 5.63 6.79 -17.35
CA TYR A 178 4.36 6.24 -17.85
C TYR A 178 4.41 4.74 -18.16
N HIS A 179 5.14 3.97 -17.36
CA HIS A 179 5.34 2.53 -17.58
C HIS A 179 3.99 1.78 -17.72
N PRO A 180 3.79 0.95 -18.76
CA PRO A 180 2.48 0.37 -19.10
C PRO A 180 1.96 -0.66 -18.09
N ARG A 181 2.83 -1.15 -17.21
CA ARG A 181 2.49 -2.12 -16.15
C ARG A 181 2.19 -1.47 -14.80
N LEU A 182 2.30 -0.15 -14.74
CA LEU A 182 1.92 0.62 -13.56
C LEU A 182 0.48 1.13 -13.75
N SER A 183 -0.41 0.71 -12.86
CA SER A 183 -1.82 1.07 -12.86
C SER A 183 -2.22 1.71 -11.54
N LEU A 184 -3.44 2.25 -11.51
CA LEU A 184 -4.03 2.84 -10.32
C LEU A 184 -5.02 1.85 -9.69
N ALA A 185 -5.01 1.77 -8.35
CA ALA A 185 -6.02 1.11 -7.54
C ALA A 185 -6.74 2.17 -6.70
N LEU A 186 -7.97 2.50 -7.09
CA LEU A 186 -8.71 3.60 -6.49
C LEU A 186 -9.53 3.12 -5.29
N ASP A 187 -9.34 3.75 -4.14
CA ASP A 187 -10.08 3.45 -2.92
C ASP A 187 -11.22 4.46 -2.72
N LEU A 188 -12.46 3.98 -2.83
CA LEU A 188 -13.71 4.72 -2.70
C LEU A 188 -14.31 4.64 -1.29
N THR A 189 -13.47 4.41 -0.26
CA THR A 189 -13.92 4.38 1.14
C THR A 189 -14.68 5.67 1.49
N PRO A 190 -15.94 5.60 1.98
CA PRO A 190 -16.75 6.77 2.34
C PRO A 190 -16.08 7.69 3.38
N PRO A 191 -16.43 8.99 3.42
CA PRO A 191 -17.50 9.65 2.67
C PRO A 191 -17.11 9.99 1.22
N LEU A 192 -17.95 9.58 0.26
CA LEU A 192 -17.82 10.03 -1.13
C LEU A 192 -17.99 11.55 -1.16
N PRO A 193 -17.02 12.31 -1.67
CA PRO A 193 -17.14 13.75 -1.75
C PRO A 193 -18.32 14.11 -2.66
N THR A 194 -19.14 15.07 -2.25
CA THR A 194 -20.26 15.60 -3.06
C THR A 194 -19.78 16.35 -4.32
N LEU A 195 -18.46 16.49 -4.51
CA LEU A 195 -17.77 17.14 -5.62
C LEU A 195 -17.28 16.14 -6.69
N LEU A 196 -18.09 15.13 -7.01
CA LEU A 196 -17.76 14.09 -7.99
C LEU A 196 -17.35 14.61 -9.39
N PRO A 197 -17.98 15.66 -9.99
CA PRO A 197 -17.73 16.01 -11.38
C PRO A 197 -16.26 16.34 -11.74
N PRO A 198 -15.56 17.27 -11.03
CA PRO A 198 -14.17 17.58 -11.35
C PRO A 198 -13.19 16.45 -11.03
N ILE A 199 -13.53 15.58 -10.08
CA ILE A 199 -12.68 14.43 -9.72
C ILE A 199 -12.80 13.35 -10.81
N THR A 200 -14.01 13.06 -11.29
CA THR A 200 -14.23 12.06 -12.35
C THR A 200 -13.53 12.42 -13.65
N GLU A 201 -13.48 13.70 -14.02
CA GLU A 201 -12.78 14.15 -15.22
C GLU A 201 -11.26 13.94 -15.12
N ALA A 202 -10.67 14.20 -13.96
CA ALA A 202 -9.23 14.03 -13.75
C ALA A 202 -8.81 12.56 -13.85
N TYR A 203 -9.63 11.64 -13.35
CA TYR A 203 -9.35 10.19 -13.40
C TYR A 203 -9.82 9.50 -14.68
N ALA A 204 -10.58 10.17 -15.56
CA ALA A 204 -11.16 9.57 -16.77
C ALA A 204 -10.10 9.04 -17.75
N ALA A 205 -8.90 9.62 -17.77
CA ALA A 205 -7.80 9.23 -18.63
C ALA A 205 -6.74 8.35 -17.93
N GLU A 206 -6.99 7.94 -16.68
CA GLU A 206 -6.02 7.20 -15.87
C GLU A 206 -6.17 5.68 -16.01
N PRO A 207 -5.08 4.91 -15.96
CA PRO A 207 -5.09 3.46 -16.10
C PRO A 207 -5.57 2.79 -14.80
N ILE A 208 -6.87 2.88 -14.51
CA ILE A 208 -7.46 2.29 -13.32
C ILE A 208 -7.64 0.78 -13.53
N SER A 209 -7.01 0.00 -12.66
CA SER A 209 -7.05 -1.48 -12.69
C SER A 209 -7.96 -2.07 -11.62
N HIS A 210 -8.03 -1.43 -10.46
CA HIS A 210 -8.76 -1.93 -9.29
C HIS A 210 -9.56 -0.80 -8.66
N VAL A 211 -10.74 -1.12 -8.14
CA VAL A 211 -11.59 -0.18 -7.39
C VAL A 211 -11.99 -0.85 -6.08
N MET A 212 -11.64 -0.23 -4.95
CA MET A 212 -12.00 -0.71 -3.62
C MET A 212 -13.22 0.05 -3.13
N ILE A 213 -14.21 -0.69 -2.63
CA ILE A 213 -15.45 -0.14 -2.07
C ILE A 213 -15.67 -0.72 -0.68
N SER A 214 -15.93 0.13 0.31
CA SER A 214 -16.29 -0.36 1.65
C SER A 214 -17.74 -0.84 1.67
N ALA A 215 -18.00 -1.94 2.38
CA ALA A 215 -19.35 -2.51 2.55
C ALA A 215 -20.35 -1.54 3.25
N HIS A 216 -19.88 -0.52 3.96
CA HIS A 216 -20.74 0.50 4.56
C HIS A 216 -21.39 1.45 3.53
N SER A 217 -21.00 1.37 2.26
CA SER A 217 -21.60 2.15 1.17
C SER A 217 -22.87 1.54 0.59
N THR A 218 -23.16 0.25 0.85
CA THR A 218 -24.43 -0.35 0.43
C THR A 218 -25.55 0.11 1.35
N PRO A 219 -26.58 0.83 0.86
CA PRO A 219 -27.74 1.15 1.68
C PRO A 219 -28.37 -0.16 2.15
N ARG A 220 -28.50 -0.29 3.47
CA ARG A 220 -29.09 -1.44 4.16
C ARG A 220 -30.58 -1.52 3.82
N GLY A 221 -30.92 -2.09 2.68
CA GLY A 221 -32.29 -2.06 2.16
C GLY A 221 -32.53 -2.95 0.95
N ILE A 222 -32.41 -4.27 1.11
CA ILE A 222 -33.21 -5.22 0.33
C ILE A 222 -33.82 -6.22 1.32
N PRO A 223 -35.11 -6.11 1.66
CA PRO A 223 -35.82 -7.22 2.26
C PRO A 223 -36.04 -8.28 1.16
N SER A 224 -35.46 -9.46 1.33
CA SER A 224 -35.89 -10.65 0.61
C SER A 224 -37.34 -10.94 1.02
N SER A 225 -38.28 -10.75 0.09
CA SER A 225 -39.65 -11.29 0.21
C SER A 225 -39.65 -12.79 -0.09
#